data_AF-E0S5E3-F1
#
_entry.id   AF-E0S5E3-F1
#
_cell.length_a   1.000
_cell.length_b   1.000
_cell.length_c   1.000
_cell.angle_alpha   90.00
_cell.angle_beta   90.00
_cell.angle_gamma   90.00
#
_symmetry.space_group_name_H-M   'P 1'
#
loop_
_entity.id
_entity.type
_entity.pdbx_description
1 polymer ?
#
loop_
_entity_poly.entity_id
_entity_poly.type
_entity_poly.pdbx_seq_one_letter_code
_entity_poly.pdbx_strand_id
1 'polypeptide(L)'
;MEGGECSRPSSKIKLHIYSKVPRKKHVSENLFVRTYTKNPRRKPKPWTPEESEALIKGIKEFGHGKWKEILEKYKDVFKEDRKHIDLSDKFRVMSKKASYYYTTKINFIEVNDEGEEISNEFGERRVYPSKFPYSAAKKAGLYRLSSGMKEAVINIQGERNGVVVRHKYHVTKSQDSRSGVHLVKIGSETIEKVKEIKNLPKTLDSKE
;
A
#
# COMPACT_ATOMS: atom_id res chain seq x y z
N MET A 1 -9.46 -40.21 -56.41
CA MET A 1 -10.17 -38.92 -56.25
C MET A 1 -10.27 -38.70 -54.76
N GLU A 2 -9.21 -38.13 -54.17
CA GLU A 2 -9.10 -36.67 -53.93
C GLU A 2 -10.27 -36.20 -53.08
N GLY A 3 -10.13 -35.65 -51.88
CA GLY A 3 -9.07 -34.81 -51.34
C GLY A 3 -9.83 -33.73 -50.55
N GLY A 4 -9.48 -33.53 -49.28
CA GLY A 4 -10.22 -32.64 -48.39
C GLY A 4 -9.55 -32.48 -47.05
N GLU A 5 -8.27 -32.11 -47.07
CA GLU A 5 -7.52 -31.69 -45.90
C GLU A 5 -8.13 -30.41 -45.31
N CYS A 6 -8.63 -30.48 -44.08
CA CYS A 6 -8.79 -29.30 -43.24
C CYS A 6 -7.73 -29.34 -42.15
N SER A 7 -6.65 -28.61 -42.44
CA SER A 7 -5.51 -28.32 -41.58
C SER A 7 -5.97 -27.70 -40.25
N ARG A 8 -5.56 -28.31 -39.13
CA ARG A 8 -5.55 -27.65 -37.82
C ARG A 8 -4.29 -26.79 -37.71
N PRO A 9 -4.40 -25.59 -37.14
CA PRO A 9 -3.45 -25.09 -36.16
C PRO A 9 -4.16 -24.97 -34.81
N SER A 10 -3.91 -25.88 -33.86
CA SER A 10 -2.82 -25.81 -32.88
C SER A 10 -2.94 -24.62 -31.92
N SER A 11 -3.35 -24.85 -30.68
CA SER A 11 -2.36 -25.09 -29.61
C SER A 11 -2.98 -25.09 -28.20
N LYS A 12 -2.65 -26.17 -27.48
CA LYS A 12 -2.25 -26.21 -26.07
C LYS A 12 -3.08 -25.44 -25.03
N ILE A 13 -3.98 -26.16 -24.36
CA ILE A 13 -3.92 -26.27 -22.89
C ILE A 13 -4.06 -27.76 -22.54
N LYS A 14 -2.92 -28.41 -22.27
CA LYS A 14 -2.87 -29.72 -21.62
C LYS A 14 -3.40 -29.53 -20.20
N LEU A 15 -4.67 -29.85 -19.97
CA LEU A 15 -5.13 -30.18 -18.63
C LEU A 15 -4.39 -31.46 -18.22
N HIS A 16 -3.33 -31.32 -17.43
CA HIS A 16 -2.68 -32.46 -16.78
C HIS A 16 -3.64 -32.97 -15.70
N ILE A 17 -4.65 -33.72 -16.16
CA ILE A 17 -5.45 -34.60 -15.33
C ILE A 17 -4.45 -35.60 -14.77
N TYR A 18 -4.06 -35.38 -13.51
CA TYR A 18 -3.19 -36.28 -12.79
C TYR A 18 -3.77 -37.69 -12.89
N SER A 19 -2.97 -38.56 -13.49
CA SER A 19 -3.17 -39.98 -13.69
C SER A 19 -3.81 -40.66 -12.48
N LYS A 20 -4.93 -41.34 -12.70
CA LYS A 20 -5.46 -42.37 -11.80
C LYS A 20 -4.48 -43.55 -11.79
N VAL A 21 -3.46 -43.49 -10.93
CA VAL A 21 -2.67 -44.66 -10.53
C VAL A 21 -2.74 -44.73 -9.01
N PRO A 22 -3.50 -45.67 -8.43
CA PRO A 22 -3.48 -45.86 -6.98
C PRO A 22 -2.18 -46.60 -6.64
N ARG A 23 -1.11 -45.85 -6.33
CA ARG A 23 0.05 -46.43 -5.65
C ARG A 23 -0.34 -46.66 -4.19
N LYS A 24 -0.68 -47.90 -3.82
CA LYS A 24 -0.72 -48.32 -2.42
C LYS A 24 0.68 -48.13 -1.85
N LYS A 25 0.94 -46.97 -1.24
CA LYS A 25 2.10 -46.82 -0.36
C LYS A 25 1.80 -47.67 0.87
N HIS A 26 2.69 -48.60 1.21
CA HIS A 26 2.74 -49.15 2.56
C HIS A 26 3.00 -47.97 3.49
N VAL A 27 1.94 -47.38 4.04
CA VAL A 27 2.04 -46.37 5.08
C VAL A 27 2.31 -47.15 6.36
N SER A 28 3.46 -46.92 6.99
CA SER A 28 3.72 -47.46 8.31
C SER A 28 2.59 -47.01 9.25
N GLU A 29 2.03 -47.94 10.02
CA GLU A 29 0.90 -47.68 10.95
C GLU A 29 1.22 -46.64 12.03
N ASN A 30 2.50 -46.25 12.16
CA ASN A 30 2.97 -45.19 13.05
C ASN A 30 3.09 -43.81 12.37
N LEU A 31 2.24 -43.51 11.39
CA LEU A 31 2.09 -42.13 10.93
C LEU A 31 1.31 -41.37 12.00
N PHE A 32 2.03 -40.81 12.98
CA PHE A 32 1.48 -39.84 13.92
C PHE A 32 0.97 -38.66 13.07
N VAL A 33 -0.30 -38.70 12.70
CA VAL A 33 -0.97 -37.60 12.02
C VAL A 33 -0.87 -36.45 13.00
N ARG A 34 0.04 -35.51 12.75
CA ARG A 34 0.03 -34.21 13.41
C ARG A 34 -1.28 -33.58 13.00
N THR A 35 -2.34 -33.89 13.74
CA THR A 35 -3.58 -33.14 13.67
C THR A 35 -3.18 -31.75 14.12
N TYR A 36 -3.09 -30.82 13.16
CA TYR A 36 -2.97 -29.41 13.47
C TYR A 36 -4.30 -29.01 14.11
N THR A 37 -4.45 -29.32 15.40
CA THR A 37 -5.51 -28.75 16.22
C THR A 37 -5.36 -27.25 16.06
N LYS A 38 -6.37 -26.61 15.46
CA LYS A 38 -6.36 -25.17 15.22
C LYS A 38 -6.37 -24.50 16.59
N ASN A 39 -5.18 -24.22 17.12
CA ASN A 39 -5.03 -23.53 18.39
C ASN A 39 -5.82 -22.21 18.28
N PRO A 40 -6.80 -21.94 19.16
CA PRO A 40 -7.61 -20.73 19.07
C PRO A 40 -6.71 -19.50 18.99
N ARG A 41 -7.02 -18.60 18.04
CA ARG A 41 -6.24 -17.36 17.87
C ARG A 41 -6.35 -16.55 19.16
N ARG A 42 -5.21 -16.14 19.73
CA ARG A 42 -5.15 -15.24 20.88
C ARG A 42 -5.90 -13.94 20.55
N LYS A 43 -6.67 -13.40 21.50
CA LYS A 43 -7.33 -12.10 21.35
C LYS A 43 -6.26 -11.00 21.18
N PRO A 44 -6.38 -10.10 20.18
CA PRO A 44 -5.43 -9.02 20.00
C PRO A 44 -5.49 -8.05 21.18
N LYS A 45 -4.34 -7.76 21.79
CA LYS A 45 -4.22 -6.79 22.90
C LYS A 45 -3.49 -5.53 22.43
N PRO A 46 -4.03 -4.33 22.70
CA PRO A 46 -3.37 -3.08 22.35
C PRO A 46 -2.05 -2.94 23.11
N TRP A 47 -1.09 -2.30 22.47
CA TRP A 47 0.22 -1.97 23.05
C TRP A 47 0.13 -0.65 23.81
N THR A 48 0.61 -0.62 25.05
CA THR A 48 0.70 0.62 25.83
C THR A 48 1.92 1.45 25.40
N PRO A 49 1.95 2.76 25.69
CA PRO A 49 3.13 3.59 25.45
C PRO A 49 4.34 3.06 26.22
N GLU A 50 4.18 2.68 27.49
CA GLU A 50 5.23 2.10 28.33
C GLU A 50 5.85 0.83 27.73
N GLU A 51 5.04 -0.10 27.22
CA GLU A 51 5.53 -1.30 26.52
C GLU A 51 6.37 -0.90 25.28
N SER A 52 5.93 0.13 24.57
CA SER A 52 6.61 0.59 23.34
C SER A 52 7.94 1.27 23.65
N GLU A 53 8.00 2.05 24.72
CA GLU A 53 9.23 2.70 25.23
C GLU A 53 10.23 1.66 25.76
N ALA A 54 9.77 0.69 26.55
CA ALA A 54 10.60 -0.41 27.04
C ALA A 54 11.18 -1.24 25.89
N LEU A 55 10.38 -1.49 24.84
CA LEU A 55 10.86 -2.15 23.63
C LEU A 55 11.97 -1.36 22.92
N ILE A 56 11.80 -0.04 22.75
CA ILE A 56 12.81 0.82 22.13
C ILE A 56 14.09 0.84 22.97
N LYS A 57 13.96 0.99 24.29
CA LYS A 57 15.08 0.97 25.23
C LYS A 57 15.83 -0.36 25.20
N GLY A 58 15.10 -1.48 25.23
CA GLY A 58 15.69 -2.80 25.13
C GLY A 58 16.44 -3.04 23.82
N ILE A 59 15.91 -2.56 22.68
CA ILE A 59 16.62 -2.65 21.40
C ILE A 59 17.90 -1.80 21.41
N LYS A 60 17.88 -0.63 22.05
CA LYS A 60 19.06 0.24 22.19
C LYS A 60 20.15 -0.41 23.05
N GLU A 61 19.76 -1.16 24.08
CA GLU A 61 20.69 -1.82 25.01
C GLU A 61 21.23 -3.15 24.49
N PHE A 62 20.38 -4.02 23.95
CA PHE A 62 20.75 -5.39 23.55
C PHE A 62 21.02 -5.56 22.06
N GLY A 63 20.55 -4.63 21.24
CA GLY A 63 20.58 -4.70 19.79
C GLY A 63 19.35 -5.37 19.18
N HIS A 64 19.25 -5.27 17.85
CA HIS A 64 18.14 -5.85 17.08
C HIS A 64 18.22 -7.39 17.06
N GLY A 65 17.11 -8.08 17.29
CA GLY A 65 17.04 -9.55 17.23
C GLY A 65 17.07 -10.27 18.59
N LYS A 66 17.54 -9.61 19.65
CA LYS A 66 17.60 -10.16 21.02
C LYS A 66 16.27 -10.03 21.78
N TRP A 67 15.17 -10.42 21.14
CA TRP A 67 13.82 -10.20 21.66
C TRP A 67 13.52 -10.95 22.95
N LYS A 68 14.12 -12.12 23.15
CA LYS A 68 13.93 -12.92 24.37
C LYS A 68 14.56 -12.23 25.58
N GLU A 69 15.81 -11.76 25.43
CA GLU A 69 16.54 -11.03 26.48
C GLU A 69 15.81 -9.72 26.84
N ILE A 70 15.29 -9.00 25.84
CA ILE A 70 14.49 -7.79 26.06
C ILE A 70 13.21 -8.10 26.83
N LEU A 71 12.49 -9.17 26.46
CA LEU A 71 11.27 -9.58 27.13
C LEU A 71 11.52 -9.96 28.60
N GLU A 72 12.64 -10.65 28.87
CA GLU A 72 13.01 -11.07 30.22
C GLU A 72 13.43 -9.88 31.09
N LYS A 73 14.22 -8.94 30.56
CA LYS A 73 14.64 -7.75 31.31
C LYS A 73 13.47 -6.83 31.68
N TYR A 74 12.53 -6.62 30.75
CA TYR A 74 11.39 -5.71 30.93
C TYR A 74 10.09 -6.47 31.18
N LYS A 75 10.17 -7.65 31.79
CA LYS A 75 9.01 -8.54 32.02
C LYS A 75 7.91 -7.87 32.85
N ASP A 76 8.30 -6.96 33.75
CA ASP A 76 7.36 -6.22 34.61
C ASP A 76 6.56 -5.15 33.85
N VAL A 77 7.10 -4.63 32.74
CA VAL A 77 6.44 -3.61 31.90
C VAL A 77 5.57 -4.25 30.82
N PHE A 78 6.01 -5.39 30.29
CA PHE A 78 5.24 -6.14 29.31
C PHE A 78 4.11 -6.92 29.97
N LYS A 79 2.94 -6.98 29.32
CA LYS A 79 1.85 -7.86 29.78
C LYS A 79 2.33 -9.32 29.82
N GLU A 80 1.91 -10.09 30.82
CA GLU A 80 2.36 -11.48 31.05
C GLU A 80 2.22 -12.39 29.81
N ASP A 81 1.18 -12.17 28.99
CA ASP A 81 0.91 -12.98 27.79
C ASP A 81 1.77 -12.64 26.56
N ARG A 82 2.64 -11.63 26.65
CA ARG A 82 3.49 -11.18 25.53
C ARG A 82 4.59 -12.19 25.26
N LYS A 83 4.84 -12.46 23.98
CA LYS A 83 5.94 -13.32 23.53
C LYS A 83 6.98 -12.50 22.79
N HIS A 84 8.21 -13.01 22.74
CA HIS A 84 9.32 -12.34 22.03
C HIS A 84 9.00 -12.07 20.54
N ILE A 85 8.20 -12.93 19.91
CA ILE A 85 7.72 -12.76 18.53
C ILE A 85 6.81 -11.53 18.43
N ASP A 86 5.97 -11.28 19.45
CA ASP A 86 5.06 -10.14 19.48
C ASP A 86 5.87 -8.83 19.54
N LEU A 87 7.01 -8.80 20.24
CA LEU A 87 7.95 -7.66 20.28
C LEU A 87 8.59 -7.41 18.91
N SER A 88 9.08 -8.46 18.26
CA SER A 88 9.65 -8.37 16.91
C SER A 88 8.64 -7.82 15.90
N ASP A 89 7.40 -8.32 15.95
CA ASP A 89 6.33 -7.83 15.07
C ASP A 89 5.95 -6.39 15.38
N LYS A 90 5.86 -6.02 16.67
CA LYS A 90 5.62 -4.64 17.08
C LYS A 90 6.69 -3.71 16.58
N PHE A 91 7.97 -4.06 16.74
CA PHE A 91 9.07 -3.27 16.21
C PHE A 91 9.00 -3.14 14.70
N ARG A 92 8.73 -4.23 13.97
CA ARG A 92 8.54 -4.21 12.52
C ARG A 92 7.42 -3.25 12.09
N VAL A 93 6.31 -3.18 12.82
CA VAL A 93 5.21 -2.25 12.54
C VAL A 93 5.61 -0.81 12.91
N MET A 94 6.28 -0.60 14.04
CA MET A 94 6.75 0.74 14.47
C MET A 94 7.78 1.33 13.50
N SER A 95 8.68 0.51 12.98
CA SER A 95 9.73 0.93 12.04
C SER A 95 9.18 1.34 10.67
N LYS A 96 7.94 0.98 10.33
CA LYS A 96 7.29 1.41 9.10
C LYS A 96 6.80 2.85 9.20
N LYS A 97 7.54 3.78 8.61
CA LYS A 97 7.13 5.19 8.42
C LYS A 97 5.89 5.36 7.54
N ALA A 98 5.50 4.33 6.77
CA ALA A 98 4.36 4.36 5.87
C ALA A 98 3.00 4.03 6.55
N SER A 99 2.93 3.99 7.89
CA SER A 99 1.68 3.70 8.59
C SER A 99 0.68 4.87 8.51
N TYR A 100 -0.62 4.55 8.60
CA TYR A 100 -1.71 5.54 8.67
C TYR A 100 -1.52 6.56 9.82
N TYR A 101 -0.93 6.11 10.93
CA TYR A 101 -0.80 6.94 12.12
C TYR A 101 0.32 7.97 11.99
N TYR A 102 1.44 7.60 11.35
CA TYR A 102 2.59 8.49 11.19
C TYR A 102 2.51 9.37 9.94
N THR A 103 1.64 9.05 8.98
CA THR A 103 1.52 9.87 7.77
C THR A 103 0.85 11.21 8.08
N THR A 104 1.54 12.30 7.70
CA THR A 104 1.00 13.65 7.76
C THR A 104 -0.09 13.83 6.69
N LYS A 105 -1.04 14.74 6.96
CA LYS A 105 -2.00 15.18 5.94
C LYS A 105 -1.28 16.13 4.99
N ILE A 106 -1.48 15.92 3.70
CA ILE A 106 -1.00 16.81 2.64
C ILE A 106 -2.16 17.28 1.79
N ASN A 107 -1.94 18.35 1.06
CA ASN A 107 -2.88 18.90 0.11
C ASN A 107 -2.67 18.22 -1.24
N PHE A 108 -3.69 17.49 -1.68
CA PHE A 108 -3.72 16.88 -3.00
C PHE A 108 -4.46 17.80 -3.98
N ILE A 109 -3.94 17.96 -5.19
CA ILE A 109 -4.52 18.84 -6.22
C ILE A 109 -5.02 17.96 -7.38
N GLU A 110 -6.18 18.30 -7.95
CA GLU A 110 -6.69 17.67 -9.18
C GLU A 110 -6.00 18.27 -10.40
N VAL A 111 -5.56 17.40 -11.29
CA VAL A 111 -4.73 17.76 -12.44
C VAL A 111 -5.34 17.13 -13.70
N ASN A 112 -5.20 17.78 -14.86
CA ASN A 112 -5.59 17.20 -16.14
C ASN A 112 -4.64 16.05 -16.55
N ASP A 113 -4.94 15.35 -17.65
CA ASP A 113 -4.06 14.29 -18.16
C ASP A 113 -2.66 14.82 -18.53
N GLU A 114 -2.54 16.07 -18.95
CA GLU A 114 -1.27 16.71 -19.34
C GLU A 114 -0.45 17.21 -18.14
N GLY A 115 -1.07 17.42 -16.98
CA GLY A 115 -0.36 17.91 -15.80
C GLY A 115 -0.69 19.33 -15.36
N GLU A 116 -1.63 19.98 -16.03
CA GLU A 116 -2.08 21.31 -15.68
C GLU A 116 -3.09 21.29 -14.53
N GLU A 117 -2.97 22.25 -13.61
CA GLU A 117 -3.86 22.37 -12.46
C GLU A 117 -5.28 22.70 -12.91
N ILE A 118 -6.27 21.89 -12.50
CA ILE A 118 -7.67 22.18 -12.79
C ILE A 118 -8.16 23.21 -11.78
N SER A 119 -8.37 24.43 -12.26
CA SER A 119 -9.07 25.47 -11.52
C SER A 119 -10.60 25.31 -11.65
N ASN A 120 -11.31 25.72 -10.61
CA ASN A 120 -12.76 25.92 -10.65
C ASN A 120 -13.11 27.11 -11.56
N GLU A 121 -14.39 27.27 -11.86
CA GLU A 121 -14.93 28.43 -12.61
C GLU A 121 -14.54 29.78 -12.00
N PHE A 122 -14.19 29.81 -10.71
CA PHE A 122 -13.69 30.97 -9.97
C PHE A 122 -12.17 31.13 -10.00
N GLY A 123 -11.43 30.33 -10.77
CA GLY A 123 -9.96 30.31 -10.81
C GLY A 123 -9.29 29.64 -9.61
N GLU A 124 -10.05 29.13 -8.63
CA GLU A 124 -9.52 28.46 -7.45
C GLU A 124 -9.12 27.01 -7.73
N ARG A 125 -7.93 26.60 -7.30
CA ARG A 125 -7.45 25.21 -7.40
C ARG A 125 -8.29 24.23 -6.54
N ARG A 126 -8.65 23.07 -7.10
CA ARG A 126 -9.33 22.00 -6.34
C ARG A 126 -8.36 21.27 -5.40
N VAL A 127 -8.39 21.63 -4.12
CA VAL A 127 -7.52 21.04 -3.09
C VAL A 127 -8.27 20.04 -2.21
N TYR A 128 -7.71 18.85 -2.07
CA TYR A 128 -8.24 17.77 -1.24
C TYR A 128 -7.24 17.41 -0.13
N PRO A 129 -7.33 18.03 1.06
CA PRO A 129 -6.49 17.67 2.20
C PRO A 129 -6.78 16.21 2.61
N SER A 130 -5.74 15.39 2.56
CA SER A 130 -5.83 13.96 2.85
C SER A 130 -4.47 13.39 3.27
N LYS A 131 -4.51 12.25 3.96
CA LYS A 131 -3.30 11.46 4.29
C LYS A 131 -2.80 10.63 3.10
N PHE A 132 -3.71 10.26 2.20
CA PHE A 132 -3.46 9.32 1.12
C PHE A 132 -4.13 9.77 -0.19
N PRO A 133 -3.53 9.45 -1.34
CA PRO A 133 -4.05 9.83 -2.65
C PRO A 133 -5.41 9.17 -2.93
N TYR A 134 -5.61 7.90 -2.54
CA TYR A 134 -6.88 7.21 -2.70
C TYR A 134 -8.05 7.95 -2.03
N SER A 135 -7.84 8.42 -0.80
CA SER A 135 -8.88 9.14 -0.06
C SER A 135 -9.17 10.51 -0.67
N ALA A 136 -8.17 11.18 -1.26
CA ALA A 136 -8.38 12.40 -2.04
C ALA A 136 -9.16 12.12 -3.33
N ALA A 137 -8.81 11.06 -4.05
CA ALA A 137 -9.43 10.67 -5.31
C ALA A 137 -10.89 10.28 -5.12
N LYS A 138 -11.20 9.63 -3.99
CA LYS A 138 -12.57 9.33 -3.61
C LYS A 138 -13.41 10.59 -3.41
N LYS A 139 -12.87 11.63 -2.77
CA LYS A 139 -13.55 12.92 -2.61
C LYS A 139 -13.78 13.59 -3.96
N ALA A 140 -12.74 13.70 -4.77
CA ALA A 140 -12.82 14.26 -6.12
C ALA A 140 -13.85 13.52 -6.99
N GLY A 141 -13.88 12.19 -6.91
CA GLY A 141 -14.82 11.37 -7.68
C GLY A 141 -16.26 11.54 -7.25
N LEU A 142 -16.50 11.71 -5.95
CA LEU A 142 -17.84 12.02 -5.46
C LEU A 142 -18.33 13.36 -6.03
N TYR A 143 -17.47 14.39 -6.07
CA TYR A 143 -17.81 15.68 -6.69
C TYR A 143 -18.11 15.53 -8.19
N ARG A 144 -17.24 14.86 -8.96
CA ARG A 144 -17.43 14.67 -10.41
C ARG A 144 -18.71 13.89 -10.76
N LEU A 145 -19.00 12.83 -10.01
CA LEU A 145 -20.20 12.00 -10.25
C LEU A 145 -21.49 12.66 -9.75
N SER A 146 -21.39 13.64 -8.83
CA SER A 146 -22.55 14.46 -8.43
C SER A 146 -23.05 15.34 -9.58
N SER A 147 -22.16 15.73 -10.50
CA SER A 147 -22.50 16.48 -11.71
C SER A 147 -23.23 15.65 -12.79
N GLY A 148 -23.62 14.41 -12.49
CA GLY A 148 -24.41 13.55 -13.38
C GLY A 148 -23.60 12.58 -14.25
N MET A 149 -22.26 12.64 -14.21
CA MET A 149 -21.40 11.68 -14.91
C MET A 149 -21.49 10.29 -14.27
N LYS A 150 -21.41 9.22 -15.08
CA LYS A 150 -21.44 7.82 -14.62
C LYS A 150 -20.05 7.29 -14.29
N GLU A 151 -19.05 7.76 -15.01
CA GLU A 151 -17.65 7.41 -14.81
C GLU A 151 -16.77 8.62 -15.08
N ALA A 152 -15.58 8.64 -14.47
CA ALA A 152 -14.60 9.70 -14.65
C ALA A 152 -13.20 9.19 -14.35
N VAL A 153 -12.21 9.76 -15.02
CA VAL A 153 -10.79 9.58 -14.70
C VAL A 153 -10.33 10.76 -13.87
N ILE A 154 -9.61 10.47 -12.78
CA ILE A 154 -9.13 11.50 -11.85
C ILE A 154 -7.63 11.34 -11.70
N ASN A 155 -6.91 12.41 -12.02
CA ASN A 155 -5.49 12.52 -11.72
C ASN A 155 -5.32 13.41 -10.49
N ILE A 156 -4.64 12.87 -9.49
CA ILE A 156 -4.36 13.55 -8.24
C ILE A 156 -2.86 13.68 -8.04
N GLN A 157 -2.41 14.90 -7.85
CA GLN A 157 -1.02 15.20 -7.57
C GLN A 157 -0.83 15.53 -6.09
N GLY A 158 0.21 14.97 -5.49
CA GLY A 158 0.62 15.30 -4.12
C GLY A 158 2.13 15.41 -4.04
N GLU A 159 2.60 16.36 -3.23
CA GLU A 159 4.02 16.53 -2.93
C GLU A 159 4.34 15.96 -1.55
N ARG A 160 5.38 15.12 -1.49
CA ARG A 160 5.89 14.58 -0.23
C ARG A 160 7.40 14.52 -0.26
N ASN A 161 8.04 15.15 0.72
CA ASN A 161 9.50 15.22 0.85
C ASN A 161 10.19 15.75 -0.43
N GLY A 162 9.58 16.71 -1.13
CA GLY A 162 10.09 17.27 -2.39
C GLY A 162 9.87 16.40 -3.63
N VAL A 163 9.29 15.20 -3.46
CA VAL A 163 8.90 14.32 -4.57
C VAL A 163 7.44 14.55 -4.88
N VAL A 164 7.14 14.92 -6.13
CA VAL A 164 5.78 15.07 -6.62
C VAL A 164 5.36 13.75 -7.26
N VAL A 165 4.22 13.22 -6.84
CA VAL A 165 3.65 12.00 -7.40
C VAL A 165 2.24 12.28 -7.90
N ARG A 166 1.98 11.91 -9.15
CA ARG A 166 0.66 11.92 -9.76
C ARG A 166 0.07 10.51 -9.69
N HIS A 167 -1.16 10.42 -9.22
CA HIS A 167 -1.90 9.17 -9.11
C HIS A 167 -3.13 9.22 -10.00
N LYS A 168 -3.28 8.21 -10.86
CA LYS A 168 -4.41 8.10 -11.80
C LYS A 168 -5.41 7.06 -11.32
N TYR A 169 -6.67 7.46 -11.22
CA TYR A 169 -7.77 6.61 -10.76
C TYR A 169 -8.93 6.64 -11.76
N HIS A 170 -9.56 5.47 -11.95
CA HIS A 170 -10.84 5.35 -12.63
C HIS A 170 -11.96 5.27 -11.59
N VAL A 171 -12.99 6.07 -11.78
CA VAL A 171 -14.10 6.20 -10.84
C VAL A 171 -15.39 5.84 -11.55
N THR A 172 -16.17 4.94 -10.98
CA THR A 172 -17.51 4.60 -11.48
C THR A 172 -18.56 4.82 -10.39
N LYS A 173 -19.72 5.32 -10.78
CA LYS A 173 -20.88 5.43 -9.89
C LYS A 173 -21.40 4.03 -9.59
N SER A 174 -21.45 3.66 -8.32
CA SER A 174 -21.92 2.35 -7.89
C SER A 174 -22.97 2.55 -6.82
N GLN A 175 -24.24 2.29 -7.18
CA GLN A 175 -25.37 2.41 -6.27
C GLN A 175 -25.31 1.38 -5.13
N ASP A 176 -24.72 0.20 -5.39
CA ASP A 176 -24.60 -0.89 -4.40
C ASP A 176 -23.53 -0.63 -3.34
N SER A 177 -22.55 0.22 -3.63
CA SER A 177 -21.47 0.48 -2.68
C SER A 177 -21.92 1.39 -1.55
N ARG A 178 -21.54 1.09 -0.30
CA ARG A 178 -21.80 1.95 0.87
C ARG A 178 -21.30 3.39 0.69
N SER A 179 -20.35 3.61 -0.22
CA SER A 179 -19.78 4.92 -0.54
C SER A 179 -20.31 5.57 -1.82
N GLY A 180 -21.28 4.96 -2.51
CA GLY A 180 -21.87 5.45 -3.76
C GLY A 180 -20.94 5.46 -4.98
N VAL A 181 -19.68 5.06 -4.80
CA VAL A 181 -18.60 5.20 -5.78
C VAL A 181 -17.62 4.04 -5.64
N HIS A 182 -17.26 3.44 -6.78
CA HIS A 182 -16.19 2.46 -6.92
C HIS A 182 -14.95 3.11 -7.55
N LEU A 183 -13.79 2.87 -6.95
CA LEU A 183 -12.54 3.55 -7.30
C LEU A 183 -11.44 2.53 -7.57
N VAL A 184 -10.89 2.53 -8.79
CA VAL A 184 -9.80 1.64 -9.23
C VAL A 184 -8.55 2.45 -9.51
N LYS A 185 -7.40 2.02 -8.98
CA LYS A 185 -6.11 2.64 -9.30
C LYS A 185 -5.65 2.16 -10.68
N ILE A 186 -5.42 3.10 -11.60
CA ILE A 186 -4.83 2.80 -12.91
C ILE A 186 -3.31 2.80 -12.81
N GLY A 187 -2.73 3.85 -12.22
CA GLY A 187 -1.28 4.04 -12.22
C GLY A 187 -0.80 5.11 -11.25
N SER A 188 0.51 5.27 -11.20
CA SER A 188 1.15 6.40 -10.51
C SER A 188 2.48 6.72 -11.15
N GLU A 189 2.73 8.01 -11.32
CA GLU A 189 3.91 8.56 -11.99
C GLU A 189 4.61 9.51 -11.03
N THR A 190 5.93 9.37 -10.92
CA THR A 190 6.77 10.29 -10.16
C THR A 190 7.21 11.40 -11.09
N ILE A 191 6.92 12.65 -10.73
CA ILE A 191 7.32 13.82 -11.50
C ILE A 191 8.55 14.39 -10.80
N GLU A 192 9.69 14.32 -11.49
CA GLU A 192 10.88 15.04 -11.06
C GLU A 192 10.63 16.53 -11.29
N LYS A 193 10.61 17.34 -10.22
CA LYS A 193 10.74 18.79 -10.39
C LYS A 193 12.10 19.01 -11.02
N VAL A 194 12.13 19.40 -12.30
CA VAL A 194 13.32 19.96 -12.93
C VAL A 194 13.75 21.09 -12.01
N LYS A 195 14.84 20.90 -11.26
CA LYS A 195 15.40 21.97 -10.45
C LYS A 195 15.66 23.10 -11.43
N GLU A 196 14.92 24.19 -11.33
CA GLU A 196 15.26 25.43 -11.99
C GLU A 196 16.73 25.70 -11.65
N ILE A 197 17.60 25.49 -12.63
CA ILE A 197 18.95 25.99 -12.55
C ILE A 197 18.76 27.50 -12.49
N LYS A 198 18.87 28.08 -11.30
CA LYS A 198 18.92 29.52 -11.07
C LYS A 198 20.18 30.07 -11.74
N ASN A 199 20.19 30.10 -13.06
CA ASN A 199 21.17 30.82 -13.85
C ASN A 199 20.52 32.13 -14.26
N LEU A 200 20.73 33.16 -13.44
CA LEU A 200 21.08 34.55 -13.78
C LEU A 200 20.59 35.53 -12.70
N PRO A 201 21.07 36.79 -12.67
CA PRO A 201 22.39 37.33 -13.09
C PRO A 201 22.99 38.22 -11.98
N LYS A 202 24.27 38.59 -12.08
CA LYS A 202 24.87 39.86 -11.59
C LYS A 202 26.37 39.84 -11.91
N THR A 203 27.04 40.82 -12.49
CA THR A 203 26.74 42.13 -13.09
C THR A 203 28.08 42.56 -13.69
N LEU A 204 28.05 43.32 -14.78
CA LEU A 204 29.19 44.15 -15.19
C LEU A 204 29.62 45.02 -14.00
N ASP A 205 30.91 45.01 -13.64
CA ASP A 205 31.65 46.24 -13.30
C ASP A 205 33.15 46.02 -13.03
N SER A 206 33.94 46.75 -13.81
CA SER A 206 35.14 47.54 -13.44
C SER A 206 36.53 46.93 -13.14
N LYS A 207 37.52 47.48 -13.90
CA LYS A 207 38.96 47.75 -13.63
C LYS A 207 39.91 46.54 -13.52
N GLU A 208 41.11 46.53 -14.12
CA GLU A 208 42.06 47.59 -14.53
C GLU A 208 42.60 47.40 -15.95
#